data_AF-A0A7H8IEJ8-F1
#
_entry.id   AF-A0A7H8IEJ8-F1
#
_cell.length_a   1.000
_cell.length_b   1.000
_cell.length_c   1.000
_cell.angle_alpha   90.00
_cell.angle_beta   90.00
_cell.angle_gamma   90.00
#
_symmetry.space_group_name_H-M   'P 1'
#
loop_
_entity.id
_entity.type
_entity.pdbx_description
1 polymer ?
#
loop_
_entity_poly.entity_id
_entity_poly.type
_entity_poly.pdbx_seq_one_letter_code
_entity_poly.pdbx_strand_id
1 'polypeptide(L)'
;MITAKPRLACIDPPRLLAGLDEAYRLDRVGHLTVHGQMPALRADELVALAENIDLRGRGGAGFPFAKKLTSVIESAARRDGRCAVVVNGSEGEPSCLKDTALLLHTPHLVIDGAMLAAEALGAEDVCIAVHRPDVEESLATAIAERAPSGPRLRVSRTPDRFVAGEGGAVINGISGAPAIPNGRKIRTSDSGLGGLPTLLSNTETFAQLAVAARMGALPYRSVGLPTEPGTTLLTVAGKFVMETPTGVPLTYILELCNLTPGQGVLVGGYHGKWLDPNSIHATTISRDSMKKYGARLGAGAVLPIPEDTCPLGETARVARWLAAETAGQCGPCFIGLPALADALGQVERGGGQTAIDSVRAFINSVKKRGACSHPDGTAGFVTTALDAFPEEIESHALGMGCGRPTLGVLPLPEDSKPLALPPGPSAADPRREREPRGRMEQLIVDWSLCQGHGLCADIIPDVLELGMDGYPASAKMDVPRQFRAQAVRAVRRCPALALRIEE
;
A
#
# COMPACT_ATOMS: atom_id res chain seq x y z
N MET A 1 -13.48 4.00 -2.80
CA MET A 1 -13.71 3.11 -1.63
C MET A 1 -13.35 1.68 -2.03
N ILE A 2 -12.49 0.97 -1.30
CA ILE A 2 -12.23 -0.45 -1.55
C ILE A 2 -13.44 -1.24 -1.04
N THR A 3 -14.32 -1.61 -1.97
CA THR A 3 -15.60 -2.29 -1.71
C THR A 3 -15.48 -3.81 -1.69
N ALA A 4 -14.31 -4.37 -2.00
CA ALA A 4 -14.12 -5.81 -2.07
C ALA A 4 -14.07 -6.43 -0.66
N LYS A 5 -15.01 -7.35 -0.38
CA LYS A 5 -14.92 -8.25 0.78
C LYS A 5 -13.70 -9.17 0.59
N PRO A 6 -12.85 -9.35 1.60
CA PRO A 6 -11.66 -10.17 1.47
C PRO A 6 -12.03 -11.63 1.25
N ARG A 7 -11.35 -12.30 0.31
CA ARG A 7 -11.47 -13.76 0.16
C ARG A 7 -10.57 -14.43 1.19
N LEU A 8 -11.14 -15.22 2.08
CA LEU A 8 -10.38 -15.87 3.13
C LEU A 8 -9.76 -17.17 2.64
N ALA A 9 -8.54 -17.45 3.09
CA ALA A 9 -7.83 -18.70 2.87
C ALA A 9 -7.01 -19.07 4.10
N CYS A 10 -6.64 -20.33 4.24
CA CYS A 10 -5.75 -20.78 5.31
C CYS A 10 -4.83 -21.90 4.84
N ILE A 11 -3.67 -22.00 5.49
CA ILE A 11 -2.76 -23.14 5.44
C ILE A 11 -2.75 -23.75 6.84
N ASP A 12 -2.94 -25.06 6.91
CA ASP A 12 -3.21 -25.78 8.17
C ASP A 12 -4.47 -25.28 8.89
N PRO A 13 -4.91 -25.92 9.98
CA PRO A 13 -6.07 -25.46 10.73
C PRO A 13 -5.88 -24.00 11.20
N PRO A 14 -6.78 -23.08 10.79
CA PRO A 14 -6.66 -21.67 11.15
C PRO A 14 -6.85 -21.48 12.66
N ARG A 15 -6.22 -20.45 13.21
CA ARG A 15 -6.38 -20.05 14.61
C ARG A 15 -7.12 -18.73 14.74
N LEU A 16 -6.82 -17.77 13.85
CA LEU A 16 -7.48 -16.49 13.80
C LEU A 16 -8.77 -16.54 12.97
N LEU A 17 -8.74 -17.31 11.88
CA LEU A 17 -9.88 -17.51 10.97
C LEU A 17 -10.67 -18.79 11.26
N ALA A 18 -10.47 -19.39 12.44
CA ALA A 18 -11.16 -20.60 12.86
C ALA A 18 -12.68 -20.42 12.84
N GLY A 19 -13.43 -21.40 12.32
CA GLY A 19 -14.90 -21.40 12.22
C GLY A 19 -15.48 -20.56 11.07
N LEU A 20 -14.64 -19.91 10.25
CA LEU A 20 -15.09 -19.13 9.10
C LEU A 20 -15.30 -19.96 7.82
N ASP A 21 -15.02 -21.26 7.89
CA ASP A 21 -15.42 -22.26 6.89
C ASP A 21 -16.92 -22.58 6.96
N GLU A 22 -17.53 -22.46 8.14
CA GLU A 22 -18.96 -22.70 8.36
C GLU A 22 -19.80 -21.41 8.42
N ALA A 23 -19.18 -20.29 8.77
CA ALA A 23 -19.87 -19.01 8.96
C ALA A 23 -19.13 -17.85 8.31
N TYR A 24 -19.88 -16.91 7.74
CA TYR A 24 -19.30 -15.68 7.19
C TYR A 24 -18.73 -14.74 8.26
N ARG A 25 -19.36 -14.69 9.44
CA ARG A 25 -18.94 -13.90 10.62
C ARG A 25 -19.29 -14.68 11.87
N LEU A 26 -18.39 -14.71 12.83
CA LEU A 26 -18.67 -15.25 14.16
C LEU A 26 -19.36 -14.18 15.01
N ASP A 27 -20.64 -14.39 15.30
CA ASP A 27 -21.31 -13.73 16.41
C ASP A 27 -20.74 -14.22 17.76
N ARG A 28 -21.22 -13.68 18.87
CA ARG A 28 -20.71 -14.03 20.20
C ARG A 28 -20.86 -15.50 20.52
N VAL A 29 -21.95 -16.15 20.09
CA VAL A 29 -22.20 -17.58 20.38
C VAL A 29 -21.26 -18.45 19.57
N GLY A 30 -21.15 -18.20 18.26
CA GLY A 30 -20.21 -18.88 17.37
C GLY A 30 -18.77 -18.67 17.83
N HIS A 31 -18.39 -17.45 18.18
CA HIS A 31 -17.07 -17.13 18.73
C HIS A 31 -16.74 -17.93 19.99
N LEU A 32 -17.66 -18.00 20.95
CA LEU A 32 -17.46 -18.77 22.17
C LEU A 32 -17.47 -20.28 21.92
N THR A 33 -18.18 -20.75 20.90
CA THR A 33 -18.18 -22.17 20.50
C THR A 33 -16.81 -22.56 19.91
N VAL A 34 -16.26 -21.70 19.06
CA VAL A 34 -14.97 -21.95 18.39
C VAL A 34 -13.78 -21.73 19.33
N HIS A 35 -13.75 -20.59 20.03
CA HIS A 35 -12.58 -20.18 20.80
C HIS A 35 -12.73 -20.42 22.31
N GLY A 36 -13.93 -20.66 22.83
CA GLY A 36 -14.15 -20.79 24.27
C GLY A 36 -14.05 -19.45 25.03
N GLN A 37 -14.18 -19.54 26.36
CA GLN A 37 -14.13 -18.39 27.25
C GLN A 37 -12.71 -17.86 27.43
N MET A 38 -12.59 -16.56 27.69
CA MET A 38 -11.30 -15.94 28.01
C MET A 38 -10.89 -16.26 29.45
N PRO A 39 -9.63 -16.70 29.68
CA PRO A 39 -9.08 -16.74 31.02
C PRO A 39 -8.73 -15.32 31.50
N ALA A 40 -8.73 -15.13 32.81
CA ALA A 40 -8.15 -13.94 33.42
C ALA A 40 -6.65 -14.15 33.63
N LEU A 41 -5.83 -13.18 33.23
CA LEU A 41 -4.39 -13.19 33.45
C LEU A 41 -3.97 -11.90 34.15
N ARG A 42 -3.06 -12.01 35.12
CA ARG A 42 -2.38 -10.84 35.69
C ARG A 42 -1.39 -10.26 34.68
N ALA A 43 -0.96 -9.02 34.92
CA ALA A 43 0.03 -8.34 34.07
C ALA A 43 1.33 -9.13 33.88
N ASP A 44 1.86 -9.75 34.95
CA ASP A 44 3.07 -10.57 34.91
C ASP A 44 2.89 -11.84 34.07
N GLU A 45 1.74 -12.49 34.18
CA GLU A 45 1.39 -13.68 33.39
C GLU A 45 1.22 -13.32 31.91
N LEU A 46 0.62 -12.17 31.61
CA LEU A 46 0.44 -11.68 30.25
C LEU A 46 1.78 -11.34 29.58
N VAL A 47 2.70 -10.71 30.32
CA VAL A 47 4.07 -10.47 29.85
C VAL A 47 4.77 -11.81 29.58
N ALA A 48 4.75 -12.74 30.53
CA ALA A 48 5.38 -14.04 30.38
C ALA A 48 4.81 -14.83 29.19
N LEU A 49 3.49 -14.82 28.99
CA LEU A 49 2.85 -15.44 27.84
C LEU A 49 3.36 -14.83 26.52
N ALA A 50 3.37 -13.50 26.42
CA ALA A 50 3.81 -12.79 25.23
C ALA A 50 5.31 -13.02 24.92
N GLU A 51 6.17 -13.14 25.93
CA GLU A 51 7.58 -13.50 25.77
C GLU A 51 7.73 -14.96 25.32
N ASN A 52 7.02 -15.87 25.97
CA ASN A 52 7.09 -17.30 25.67
C ASN A 52 6.63 -17.63 24.25
N ILE A 53 5.80 -16.81 23.62
CA ILE A 53 5.39 -16.99 22.22
C ILE A 53 6.11 -16.01 21.25
N ASP A 54 7.09 -15.25 21.73
CA ASP A 54 7.76 -14.17 20.96
C ASP A 54 6.76 -13.27 20.19
N LEU A 55 5.68 -12.84 20.86
CA LEU A 55 4.62 -12.05 20.23
C LEU A 55 5.19 -10.71 19.75
N ARG A 56 5.14 -10.47 18.44
CA ARG A 56 5.54 -9.21 17.80
C ARG A 56 4.33 -8.44 17.30
N GLY A 57 4.42 -7.12 17.35
CA GLY A 57 3.41 -6.24 16.77
C GLY A 57 3.27 -6.47 15.26
N ARG A 58 2.05 -6.77 14.81
CA ARG A 58 1.69 -7.12 13.43
C ARG A 58 1.30 -5.92 12.53
N GLY A 59 1.61 -4.70 12.97
CA GLY A 59 1.37 -3.45 12.24
C GLY A 59 2.60 -2.88 11.55
N GLY A 60 3.51 -3.70 11.03
CA GLY A 60 4.69 -3.25 10.28
C GLY A 60 6.02 -3.21 11.03
N ALA A 61 6.05 -2.66 12.25
CA ALA A 61 7.31 -2.45 12.97
C ALA A 61 7.91 -3.72 13.62
N GLY A 62 7.10 -4.75 13.89
CA GLY A 62 7.57 -5.99 14.52
C GLY A 62 8.12 -5.83 15.94
N PHE A 63 7.73 -4.76 16.65
CA PHE A 63 8.22 -4.49 18.00
C PHE A 63 7.73 -5.57 18.99
N PRO A 64 8.57 -6.06 19.92
CA PRO A 64 8.14 -7.06 20.91
C PRO A 64 6.99 -6.55 21.78
N PHE A 65 5.88 -7.30 21.81
CA PHE A 65 4.68 -6.91 22.54
C PHE A 65 4.94 -6.87 24.05
N ALA A 66 5.64 -7.88 24.60
CA ALA A 66 6.00 -7.93 26.01
C ALA A 66 6.75 -6.67 26.47
N LYS A 67 7.78 -6.24 25.73
CA LYS A 67 8.52 -5.01 26.05
C LYS A 67 7.62 -3.77 26.02
N LYS A 68 6.67 -3.71 25.08
CA LYS A 68 5.72 -2.59 24.98
C LYS A 68 4.78 -2.57 26.19
N LEU A 69 4.28 -3.74 26.59
CA LEU A 69 3.43 -3.93 27.75
C LEU A 69 4.17 -3.52 29.04
N THR A 70 5.39 -4.01 29.24
CA THR A 70 6.25 -3.61 30.38
C THR A 70 6.49 -2.10 30.43
N SER A 71 6.77 -1.45 29.30
CA SER A 71 6.95 0.01 29.25
C SER A 71 5.70 0.79 29.65
N VAL A 72 4.49 0.27 29.34
CA VAL A 72 3.23 0.87 29.79
C VAL A 72 3.06 0.71 31.30
N ILE A 73 3.31 -0.50 31.83
CA ILE A 73 3.24 -0.80 33.26
C ILE A 73 4.16 0.14 34.05
N GLU A 74 5.43 0.25 33.65
CA GLU A 74 6.42 1.12 34.30
C GLU A 74 6.04 2.60 34.20
N SER A 75 5.47 3.03 33.08
CA SER A 75 5.04 4.42 32.91
C SER A 75 3.79 4.76 33.71
N ALA A 76 2.85 3.83 33.85
CA ALA A 76 1.66 3.97 34.69
C ALA A 76 2.04 4.02 36.18
N ALA A 77 2.93 3.13 36.62
CA ALA A 77 3.40 3.08 38.01
C ALA A 77 4.14 4.36 38.45
N ARG A 78 4.80 5.07 37.52
CA ARG A 78 5.45 6.37 37.79
C ARG A 78 4.48 7.55 37.86
N ARG A 79 3.19 7.34 37.61
CA ARG A 79 2.14 8.36 37.61
C ARG A 79 1.06 8.00 38.64
N ASP A 80 -0.20 8.09 38.26
CA ASP A 80 -1.37 7.77 39.08
C ASP A 80 -1.86 6.32 38.88
N GLY A 81 -1.07 5.48 38.21
CA GLY A 81 -1.45 4.10 37.88
C GLY A 81 -2.39 3.95 36.70
N ARG A 82 -2.91 5.04 36.11
CA ARG A 82 -3.88 4.98 35.01
C ARG A 82 -3.19 4.75 33.67
N CYS A 83 -3.84 3.99 32.82
CA CYS A 83 -3.39 3.74 31.44
C CYS A 83 -4.59 3.54 30.50
N ALA A 84 -4.31 3.48 29.20
CA ALA A 84 -5.30 3.24 28.17
C ALA A 84 -4.85 2.11 27.23
N VAL A 85 -5.82 1.41 26.64
CA VAL A 85 -5.57 0.41 25.58
C VAL A 85 -6.17 0.91 24.29
N VAL A 86 -5.39 0.87 23.21
CA VAL A 86 -5.82 1.28 21.87
C VAL A 86 -5.58 0.17 20.88
N VAL A 87 -6.64 -0.28 20.22
CA VAL A 87 -6.57 -1.17 19.06
C VAL A 87 -6.46 -0.31 17.81
N ASN A 88 -5.35 -0.45 17.09
CA ASN A 88 -5.18 0.14 15.77
C ASN A 88 -5.73 -0.81 14.71
N GLY A 89 -7.00 -0.61 14.35
CA GLY A 89 -7.68 -1.20 13.21
C GLY A 89 -7.78 -0.25 12.00
N SER A 90 -7.00 0.82 12.02
CA SER A 90 -6.88 1.78 10.92
C SER A 90 -5.96 1.21 9.84
N GLU A 91 -6.55 0.42 8.94
CA GLU A 91 -5.88 -0.17 7.78
C GLU A 91 -6.06 0.76 6.56
N GLY A 92 -5.19 1.77 6.45
CA GLY A 92 -5.24 2.78 5.38
C GLY A 92 -4.41 2.45 4.13
N GLU A 93 -3.74 1.29 4.12
CA GLU A 93 -3.01 0.84 2.93
C GLU A 93 -3.95 0.05 1.99
N PRO A 94 -4.14 0.49 0.74
CA PRO A 94 -5.06 -0.15 -0.21
C PRO A 94 -4.79 -1.62 -0.50
N SER A 95 -3.54 -2.05 -0.32
CA SER A 95 -3.09 -3.41 -0.62
C SER A 95 -3.33 -4.40 0.52
N CYS A 96 -3.75 -3.91 1.70
CA CYS A 96 -3.91 -4.67 2.93
C CYS A 96 -5.38 -4.78 3.33
N LEU A 97 -5.79 -5.98 3.73
CA LEU A 97 -7.17 -6.30 4.15
C LEU A 97 -7.22 -7.19 5.40
N LYS A 98 -6.06 -7.50 6.01
CA LYS A 98 -5.98 -8.52 7.07
C LYS A 98 -6.67 -8.05 8.35
N ASP A 99 -6.50 -6.77 8.69
CA ASP A 99 -7.08 -6.24 9.92
C ASP A 99 -8.56 -5.97 9.71
N THR A 100 -8.94 -5.49 8.52
CA THR A 100 -10.33 -5.39 8.10
C THR A 100 -11.02 -6.75 8.18
N ALA A 101 -10.41 -7.82 7.66
CA ALA A 101 -10.99 -9.16 7.71
C ALA A 101 -11.26 -9.61 9.15
N LEU A 102 -10.30 -9.42 10.06
CA LEU A 102 -10.50 -9.75 11.47
C LEU A 102 -11.67 -8.99 12.10
N LEU A 103 -11.81 -7.70 11.81
CA LEU A 103 -12.85 -6.85 12.40
C LEU A 103 -14.23 -7.08 11.77
N LEU A 104 -14.29 -7.57 10.53
CA LEU A 104 -15.55 -7.94 9.86
C LEU A 104 -16.02 -9.36 10.23
N HIS A 105 -15.10 -10.31 10.32
CA HIS A 105 -15.44 -11.73 10.41
C HIS A 105 -15.28 -12.31 11.82
N THR A 106 -14.26 -11.89 12.58
CA THR A 106 -13.96 -12.38 13.94
C THR A 106 -13.76 -11.23 14.94
N PRO A 107 -14.66 -10.23 15.00
CA PRO A 107 -14.44 -9.02 15.82
C PRO A 107 -14.27 -9.35 17.31
N HIS A 108 -14.95 -10.38 17.80
CA HIS A 108 -14.86 -10.78 19.20
C HIS A 108 -13.46 -11.22 19.62
N LEU A 109 -12.67 -11.81 18.72
CA LEU A 109 -11.31 -12.25 19.03
C LEU A 109 -10.37 -11.07 19.29
N VAL A 110 -10.53 -10.01 18.50
CA VAL A 110 -9.80 -8.75 18.68
C VAL A 110 -10.20 -8.08 20.00
N ILE A 111 -11.52 -7.97 20.24
CA ILE A 111 -12.06 -7.36 21.46
C ILE A 111 -11.59 -8.15 22.70
N ASP A 112 -11.61 -9.48 22.66
CA ASP A 112 -11.15 -10.31 23.78
C ASP A 112 -9.68 -10.07 24.14
N GLY A 113 -8.80 -9.96 23.15
CA GLY A 113 -7.39 -9.68 23.39
C GLY A 113 -7.15 -8.27 23.96
N ALA A 114 -7.91 -7.29 23.48
CA ALA A 114 -7.84 -5.92 23.98
C ALA A 114 -8.39 -5.80 25.41
N MET A 115 -9.51 -6.46 25.70
CA MET A 115 -10.09 -6.51 27.05
C MET A 115 -9.16 -7.22 28.03
N LEU A 116 -8.57 -8.37 27.65
CA LEU A 116 -7.58 -9.07 28.48
C LEU A 116 -6.41 -8.15 28.87
N ALA A 117 -5.86 -7.43 27.89
CA ALA A 117 -4.76 -6.50 28.16
C ALA A 117 -5.20 -5.33 29.04
N ALA A 118 -6.41 -4.80 28.83
CA ALA A 118 -6.96 -3.72 29.63
C ALA A 118 -7.23 -4.15 31.08
N GLU A 119 -7.83 -5.31 31.30
CA GLU A 119 -8.09 -5.88 32.62
C GLU A 119 -6.78 -6.14 33.38
N ALA A 120 -5.79 -6.76 32.72
CA ALA A 120 -4.47 -7.00 33.31
C ALA A 120 -3.74 -5.70 33.72
N LEU A 121 -3.98 -4.61 32.99
CA LEU A 121 -3.40 -3.29 33.26
C LEU A 121 -4.25 -2.40 34.18
N GLY A 122 -5.47 -2.81 34.52
CA GLY A 122 -6.43 -1.94 35.23
C GLY A 122 -6.89 -0.73 34.41
N ALA A 123 -6.88 -0.82 33.08
CA ALA A 123 -7.35 0.25 32.20
C ALA A 123 -8.89 0.29 32.17
N GLU A 124 -9.46 1.49 32.33
CA GLU A 124 -10.92 1.70 32.31
C GLU A 124 -11.51 1.69 30.90
N ASP A 125 -10.68 1.95 29.88
CA ASP A 125 -11.12 2.21 28.52
C ASP A 125 -10.28 1.46 27.49
N VAL A 126 -10.98 0.83 26.53
CA VAL A 126 -10.43 0.26 25.31
C VAL A 126 -11.00 1.04 24.13
N CYS A 127 -10.14 1.70 23.36
CA CYS A 127 -10.54 2.42 22.15
C CYS A 127 -10.08 1.66 20.90
N ILE A 128 -10.97 1.46 19.94
CA ILE A 128 -10.69 0.80 18.67
C ILE A 128 -10.80 1.84 17.56
N ALA A 129 -9.68 2.18 16.93
CA ALA A 129 -9.66 3.07 15.77
C ALA A 129 -9.88 2.28 14.48
N VAL A 130 -10.75 2.80 13.63
CA VAL A 130 -11.08 2.22 12.31
C VAL A 130 -11.21 3.32 11.25
N HIS A 131 -11.14 2.95 9.98
CA HIS A 131 -11.40 3.87 8.86
C HIS A 131 -12.76 3.65 8.20
N ARG A 132 -13.15 2.38 8.06
CA ARG A 132 -14.31 2.01 7.24
C ARG A 132 -15.62 2.00 8.04
N PRO A 133 -16.73 2.51 7.47
CA PRO A 133 -18.04 2.47 8.12
C PRO A 133 -18.59 1.07 8.37
N ASP A 134 -18.35 0.12 7.46
CA ASP A 134 -18.83 -1.27 7.62
C ASP A 134 -18.10 -2.01 8.75
N VAL A 135 -16.81 -1.70 8.95
CA VAL A 135 -16.03 -2.19 10.08
C VAL A 135 -16.51 -1.58 11.41
N GLU A 136 -16.81 -0.29 11.42
CA GLU A 136 -17.42 0.40 12.57
C GLU A 136 -18.75 -0.26 12.97
N GLU A 137 -19.62 -0.55 12.01
CA GLU A 137 -20.90 -1.23 12.23
C GLU A 137 -20.72 -2.67 12.75
N SER A 138 -19.78 -3.43 12.17
CA SER A 138 -19.46 -4.80 12.63
C SER A 138 -19.01 -4.81 14.10
N LEU A 139 -18.16 -3.85 14.49
CA LEU A 139 -17.70 -3.70 15.86
C LEU A 139 -18.81 -3.24 16.80
N ALA A 140 -19.64 -2.28 16.39
CA ALA A 140 -20.79 -1.84 17.19
C ALA A 140 -21.73 -3.01 17.49
N THR A 141 -21.98 -3.85 16.48
CA THR A 141 -22.77 -5.09 16.63
C THR A 141 -22.09 -6.05 17.61
N ALA A 142 -20.79 -6.33 17.44
CA ALA A 142 -20.04 -7.23 18.33
C ALA A 142 -19.96 -6.73 19.78
N ILE A 143 -19.95 -5.41 20.00
CA ILE A 143 -19.99 -4.80 21.32
C ILE A 143 -21.39 -4.96 21.94
N ALA A 144 -22.46 -4.75 21.15
CA ALA A 144 -23.83 -4.93 21.63
C ALA A 144 -24.18 -6.38 21.99
N GLU A 145 -23.53 -7.36 21.35
CA GLU A 145 -23.65 -8.79 21.68
C GLU A 145 -22.99 -9.16 23.03
N ARG A 146 -22.25 -8.24 23.67
CA ARG A 146 -21.58 -8.47 24.97
C ARG A 146 -22.35 -7.84 26.11
N ALA A 147 -22.29 -8.49 27.29
CA ALA A 147 -22.75 -7.86 28.53
C ALA A 147 -21.84 -6.66 28.89
N PRO A 148 -22.38 -5.58 29.49
CA PRO A 148 -21.60 -4.43 29.92
C PRO A 148 -20.80 -4.79 31.19
N SER A 149 -19.66 -5.45 31.01
CA SER A 149 -18.75 -5.86 32.08
C SER A 149 -17.30 -5.54 31.72
N GLY A 150 -16.52 -5.10 32.70
CA GLY A 150 -15.10 -4.79 32.51
C GLY A 150 -14.86 -3.41 31.89
N PRO A 151 -13.72 -3.22 31.19
CA PRO A 151 -13.35 -1.95 30.55
C PRO A 151 -14.39 -1.48 29.52
N ARG A 152 -14.59 -0.17 29.41
CA ARG A 152 -15.51 0.43 28.43
C ARG A 152 -14.93 0.34 27.04
N LEU A 153 -15.69 -0.23 26.11
CA LEU A 153 -15.33 -0.32 24.69
C LEU A 153 -15.84 0.89 23.93
N ARG A 154 -14.96 1.55 23.17
CA ARG A 154 -15.31 2.66 22.26
C ARG A 154 -14.73 2.41 20.88
N VAL A 155 -15.55 2.60 19.85
CA VAL A 155 -15.11 2.59 18.46
C VAL A 155 -15.00 4.05 18.00
N SER A 156 -13.91 4.38 17.30
CA SER A 156 -13.67 5.72 16.76
C SER A 156 -13.31 5.61 15.29
N ARG A 157 -14.15 6.19 14.43
CA ARG A 157 -13.83 6.31 13.01
C ARG A 157 -12.89 7.50 12.77
N THR A 158 -11.73 7.20 12.20
CA THR A 158 -10.69 8.16 11.84
C THR A 158 -10.63 8.33 10.32
N PRO A 159 -10.16 9.47 9.79
CA PRO A 159 -10.10 9.70 8.34
C PRO A 159 -9.30 8.60 7.61
N ASP A 160 -9.86 8.08 6.52
CA ASP A 160 -9.22 7.07 5.68
C ASP A 160 -8.09 7.71 4.85
N ARG A 161 -6.89 7.74 5.44
CA ARG A 161 -5.65 8.20 4.81
C ARG A 161 -4.53 7.27 5.22
N PHE A 162 -3.57 7.08 4.33
CA PHE A 162 -2.47 6.15 4.58
C PHE A 162 -1.68 6.49 5.85
N VAL A 163 -1.37 7.78 6.07
CA VAL A 163 -0.63 8.23 7.25
C VAL A 163 -1.47 8.21 8.53
N ALA A 164 -2.81 8.15 8.42
CA ALA A 164 -3.69 8.13 9.59
C ALA A 164 -3.59 6.81 10.39
N GLY A 165 -3.03 5.75 9.80
CA GLY A 165 -2.71 4.49 10.50
C GLY A 165 -1.43 4.53 11.35
N GLU A 166 -0.64 5.61 11.29
CA GLU A 166 0.55 5.80 12.14
C GLU A 166 0.14 5.93 13.62
N GLY A 167 0.90 5.35 14.55
CA GLY A 167 0.49 5.25 15.95
C GLY A 167 0.15 6.59 16.63
N GLY A 168 0.93 7.65 16.39
CA GLY A 168 0.62 8.99 16.88
C GLY A 168 -0.59 9.61 16.17
N ALA A 169 -0.70 9.43 14.85
CA ALA A 169 -1.87 9.86 14.08
C ALA A 169 -3.18 9.22 14.56
N VAL A 170 -3.15 7.92 14.90
CA VAL A 170 -4.30 7.19 15.48
C VAL A 170 -4.71 7.80 16.82
N ILE A 171 -3.76 8.06 17.71
CA ILE A 171 -4.05 8.71 19.01
C ILE A 171 -4.70 10.08 18.81
N ASN A 172 -4.15 10.89 17.91
CA ASN A 172 -4.70 12.21 17.59
C ASN A 172 -6.12 12.10 17.01
N GLY A 173 -6.33 11.17 16.08
CA GLY A 173 -7.62 10.92 15.44
C GLY A 173 -8.70 10.49 16.44
N ILE A 174 -8.40 9.55 17.36
CA ILE A 174 -9.33 9.15 18.43
C ILE A 174 -9.67 10.34 19.33
N SER A 175 -8.71 11.25 19.54
CA SER A 175 -8.89 12.44 20.38
C SER A 175 -9.66 13.58 19.68
N GLY A 176 -10.09 13.39 18.43
CA GLY A 176 -10.76 14.42 17.62
C GLY A 176 -9.83 15.48 17.04
N ALA A 177 -8.52 15.35 17.20
CA ALA A 177 -7.52 16.20 16.54
C ALA A 177 -7.26 15.70 15.11
N PRO A 178 -6.60 16.50 14.24
CA PRO A 178 -6.16 16.03 12.94
C PRO A 178 -5.36 14.72 13.06
N ALA A 179 -5.75 13.69 12.30
CA ALA A 179 -5.12 12.36 12.32
C ALA A 179 -3.77 12.36 11.58
N ILE A 180 -2.82 13.10 12.12
CA ILE A 180 -1.46 13.26 11.60
C ILE A 180 -0.44 13.00 12.71
N PRO A 181 0.76 12.49 12.39
CA PRO A 181 1.78 12.18 13.39
C PRO A 181 2.23 13.44 14.15
N ASN A 182 2.76 13.24 15.34
CA ASN A 182 3.36 14.34 16.10
C ASN A 182 4.74 14.70 15.52
N GLY A 183 5.03 15.98 15.40
CA GLY A 183 6.33 16.47 14.88
C GLY A 183 7.53 16.00 15.71
N ARG A 184 7.32 15.73 17.01
CA ARG A 184 8.27 15.03 17.87
C ARG A 184 7.73 13.63 18.18
N LYS A 185 8.56 12.61 17.96
CA LYS A 185 8.21 11.23 18.31
C LYS A 185 8.06 11.10 19.83
N ILE A 186 6.83 10.90 20.27
CA ILE A 186 6.48 10.53 21.64
C ILE A 186 6.05 9.07 21.60
N ARG A 187 6.62 8.22 22.46
CA ARG A 187 6.20 6.83 22.55
C ARG A 187 4.83 6.79 23.22
N THR A 188 3.88 6.08 22.61
CA THR A 188 2.54 5.93 23.18
C THR A 188 2.58 5.26 24.56
N SER A 189 3.59 4.43 24.83
CA SER A 189 3.82 3.81 26.15
C SER A 189 4.08 4.84 27.25
N ASP A 190 4.62 6.01 26.89
CA ASP A 190 5.00 7.04 27.84
C ASP A 190 3.90 8.10 27.94
N SER A 191 3.31 8.48 26.81
CA SER A 191 2.18 9.41 26.73
C SER A 191 1.43 9.22 25.41
N GLY A 192 0.15 8.85 25.50
CA GLY A 192 -0.73 8.57 24.37
C GLY A 192 -2.11 9.19 24.56
N LEU A 193 -3.16 8.38 24.58
CA LEU A 193 -4.55 8.82 24.64
C LEU A 193 -4.82 9.59 25.95
N GLY A 194 -5.31 10.83 25.83
CA GLY A 194 -5.55 11.69 26.99
C GLY A 194 -4.28 12.01 27.81
N GLY A 195 -3.09 11.87 27.22
CA GLY A 195 -1.82 12.02 27.92
C GLY A 195 -1.43 10.82 28.80
N LEU A 196 -2.21 9.74 28.81
CA LEU A 196 -1.96 8.55 29.62
C LEU A 196 -0.95 7.61 28.94
N PRO A 197 -0.16 6.83 29.70
CA PRO A 197 0.54 5.66 29.17
C PRO A 197 -0.44 4.76 28.41
N THR A 198 -0.16 4.50 27.13
CA THR A 198 -1.11 3.83 26.23
C THR A 198 -0.50 2.62 25.54
N LEU A 199 -1.11 1.45 25.78
CA LEU A 199 -0.84 0.24 25.02
C LEU A 199 -1.59 0.30 23.68
N LEU A 200 -0.95 0.91 22.68
CA LEU A 200 -1.43 0.88 21.31
C LEU A 200 -0.91 -0.38 20.59
N SER A 201 -1.75 -1.20 19.97
CA SER A 201 -1.26 -2.29 19.12
C SER A 201 -2.21 -2.59 17.96
N ASN A 202 -1.70 -3.26 16.94
CA ASN A 202 -2.46 -3.63 15.76
C ASN A 202 -3.52 -4.70 16.08
N THR A 203 -4.63 -4.70 15.34
CA THR A 203 -5.74 -5.65 15.44
C THR A 203 -5.29 -7.11 15.54
N GLU A 204 -4.48 -7.58 14.59
CA GLU A 204 -3.99 -8.96 14.58
C GLU A 204 -3.17 -9.30 15.83
N THR A 205 -2.47 -8.32 16.41
CA THR A 205 -1.67 -8.56 17.63
C THR A 205 -2.55 -8.89 18.82
N PHE A 206 -3.67 -8.19 18.99
CA PHE A 206 -4.63 -8.50 20.05
C PHE A 206 -5.37 -9.81 19.77
N ALA A 207 -5.73 -10.10 18.52
CA ALA A 207 -6.34 -11.39 18.17
C ALA A 207 -5.40 -12.58 18.49
N GLN A 208 -4.10 -12.46 18.17
CA GLN A 208 -3.09 -13.45 18.53
C GLN A 208 -2.93 -13.62 20.04
N LEU A 209 -2.98 -12.51 20.79
CA LEU A 209 -2.95 -12.55 22.26
C LEU A 209 -4.15 -13.32 22.83
N ALA A 210 -5.34 -13.12 22.27
CA ALA A 210 -6.56 -13.80 22.70
C ALA A 210 -6.51 -15.32 22.44
N VAL A 211 -5.98 -15.73 21.29
CA VAL A 211 -5.75 -17.16 20.99
C VAL A 211 -4.72 -17.75 21.94
N ALA A 212 -3.58 -17.07 22.12
CA ALA A 212 -2.49 -17.54 22.96
C ALA A 212 -2.92 -17.69 24.43
N ALA A 213 -3.74 -16.77 24.94
CA ALA A 213 -4.23 -16.83 26.32
C ALA A 213 -5.08 -18.09 26.58
N ARG A 214 -5.91 -18.48 25.61
CA ARG A 214 -6.76 -19.69 25.71
C ARG A 214 -5.97 -20.98 25.57
N MET A 215 -5.05 -21.02 24.62
CA MET A 215 -4.29 -22.24 24.30
C MET A 215 -3.12 -22.46 25.27
N GLY A 216 -2.58 -21.40 25.86
CA GLY A 216 -1.30 -21.41 26.53
C GLY A 216 -0.12 -21.44 25.55
N ALA A 217 1.08 -21.13 26.06
CA ALA A 217 2.26 -20.97 25.22
C ALA A 217 2.69 -22.26 24.51
N LEU A 218 2.65 -23.41 25.18
CA LEU A 218 3.14 -24.68 24.62
C LEU A 218 2.32 -25.12 23.38
N PRO A 219 0.97 -25.22 23.44
CA PRO A 219 0.19 -25.51 22.23
C PRO A 219 0.28 -24.40 21.19
N TYR A 220 0.39 -23.13 21.59
CA TYR A 220 0.57 -22.04 20.63
C TYR A 220 1.87 -22.24 19.82
N ARG A 221 2.96 -22.66 20.45
CA ARG A 221 4.26 -22.90 19.81
C ARG A 221 4.34 -24.15 18.92
N SER A 222 3.31 -24.99 18.90
CA SER A 222 3.28 -26.20 18.06
C SER A 222 3.14 -25.93 16.56
N VAL A 223 2.80 -24.70 16.17
CA VAL A 223 2.62 -24.27 14.77
C VAL A 223 3.62 -23.17 14.45
N GLY A 224 4.09 -23.12 13.21
CA GLY A 224 5.09 -22.16 12.73
C GLY A 224 6.52 -22.57 13.11
N LEU A 225 7.48 -21.69 12.83
CA LEU A 225 8.88 -21.91 13.15
C LEU A 225 9.13 -21.86 14.66
N PRO A 226 10.06 -22.66 15.22
CA PRO A 226 10.43 -22.58 16.63
C PRO A 226 10.91 -21.18 17.08
N THR A 227 11.51 -20.42 16.14
CA THR A 227 12.01 -19.05 16.34
C THR A 227 10.93 -17.98 16.12
N GLU A 228 9.80 -18.34 15.51
CA GLU A 228 8.68 -17.45 15.25
C GLU A 228 7.37 -18.25 15.34
N PRO A 229 6.96 -18.66 16.54
CA PRO A 229 5.81 -19.55 16.69
C PRO A 229 4.49 -18.85 16.34
N GLY A 230 3.52 -19.67 15.95
CA GLY A 230 2.17 -19.27 15.59
C GLY A 230 1.97 -19.02 14.09
N THR A 231 0.82 -18.42 13.79
CA THR A 231 0.40 -18.05 12.44
C THR A 231 0.58 -16.55 12.21
N THR A 232 0.47 -16.13 10.96
CA THR A 232 0.39 -14.73 10.55
C THR A 232 -0.67 -14.58 9.47
N LEU A 233 -1.33 -13.42 9.42
CA LEU A 233 -2.19 -13.08 8.29
C LEU A 233 -1.40 -12.37 7.20
N LEU A 234 -1.68 -12.73 5.95
CA LEU A 234 -1.16 -12.10 4.75
C LEU A 234 -2.30 -11.58 3.90
N THR A 235 -2.14 -10.41 3.28
CA THR A 235 -3.01 -9.98 2.17
C THR A 235 -2.29 -10.25 0.85
N VAL A 236 -2.80 -11.16 0.04
CA VAL A 236 -2.19 -11.56 -1.24
C VAL A 236 -2.91 -10.88 -2.39
N ALA A 237 -2.15 -10.17 -3.23
CA ALA A 237 -2.63 -9.40 -4.39
C ALA A 237 -3.78 -8.43 -4.09
N GLY A 238 -3.91 -7.95 -2.84
CA GLY A 238 -5.02 -7.09 -2.41
C GLY A 238 -6.40 -7.75 -2.47
N LYS A 239 -6.48 -9.08 -2.57
CA LYS A 239 -7.73 -9.82 -2.79
C LYS A 239 -7.96 -10.91 -1.75
N PHE A 240 -6.91 -11.66 -1.42
CA PHE A 240 -6.99 -12.78 -0.50
C PHE A 240 -6.43 -12.38 0.86
N VAL A 241 -7.12 -12.76 1.93
CA VAL A 241 -6.56 -12.72 3.29
C VAL A 241 -6.30 -14.17 3.71
N MET A 242 -5.02 -14.51 3.82
CA MET A 242 -4.58 -15.86 4.11
C MET A 242 -3.98 -15.94 5.52
N GLU A 243 -4.45 -16.88 6.33
CA GLU A 243 -3.76 -17.30 7.54
C GLU A 243 -2.75 -18.39 7.22
N THR A 244 -1.48 -18.19 7.58
CA THR A 244 -0.42 -19.19 7.34
C THR A 244 0.47 -19.34 8.56
N PRO A 245 0.95 -20.55 8.88
CA PRO A 245 2.10 -20.75 9.74
C PRO A 245 3.31 -20.00 9.21
N THR A 246 4.20 -19.59 10.10
CA THR A 246 5.49 -19.05 9.69
C THR A 246 6.40 -20.18 9.16
N GLY A 247 7.30 -19.83 8.24
CA GLY A 247 8.21 -20.78 7.58
C GLY A 247 7.70 -21.36 6.27
N VAL A 248 6.44 -21.09 5.90
CA VAL A 248 5.88 -21.52 4.60
C VAL A 248 6.59 -20.80 3.44
N PRO A 249 6.94 -21.49 2.33
CA PRO A 249 7.55 -20.84 1.16
C PRO A 249 6.63 -19.78 0.53
N LEU A 250 7.21 -18.63 0.13
CA LEU A 250 6.46 -17.55 -0.52
C LEU A 250 5.79 -18.01 -1.82
N THR A 251 6.47 -18.84 -2.61
CA THR A 251 5.92 -19.39 -3.86
C THR A 251 4.69 -20.26 -3.63
N TYR A 252 4.67 -21.00 -2.52
CA TYR A 252 3.53 -21.85 -2.15
C TYR A 252 2.30 -21.00 -1.77
N ILE A 253 2.50 -19.87 -1.08
CA ILE A 253 1.43 -18.89 -0.81
C ILE A 253 0.79 -18.40 -2.11
N LEU A 254 1.63 -18.05 -3.10
CA LEU A 254 1.16 -17.56 -4.40
C LEU A 254 0.41 -18.65 -5.16
N GLU A 255 0.94 -19.86 -5.20
CA GLU A 255 0.33 -21.01 -5.87
C GLU A 255 -1.08 -21.31 -5.33
N LEU A 256 -1.26 -21.32 -4.00
CA LEU A 256 -2.56 -21.51 -3.36
C LEU A 256 -3.58 -20.41 -3.71
N CYS A 257 -3.10 -19.22 -4.08
CA CYS A 257 -3.92 -18.12 -4.55
C CYS A 257 -4.15 -18.15 -6.08
N ASN A 258 -3.68 -19.19 -6.77
CA ASN A 258 -3.61 -19.29 -8.24
C ASN A 258 -2.85 -18.11 -8.87
N LEU A 259 -1.74 -17.72 -8.26
CA LEU A 259 -0.88 -16.63 -8.70
C LEU A 259 0.52 -17.16 -8.99
N THR A 260 1.22 -16.51 -9.92
CA THR A 260 2.64 -16.70 -10.14
C THR A 260 3.41 -15.51 -9.56
N PRO A 261 4.72 -15.67 -9.27
CA PRO A 261 5.58 -14.56 -8.91
C PRO A 261 5.64 -13.44 -9.96
N GLY A 262 5.50 -13.80 -11.24
CA GLY A 262 5.72 -12.92 -12.38
C GLY A 262 7.12 -12.29 -12.35
N GLN A 263 7.18 -11.00 -12.67
CA GLN A 263 8.44 -10.24 -12.78
C GLN A 263 9.09 -9.96 -11.42
N GLY A 264 8.29 -9.94 -10.35
CA GLY A 264 8.75 -9.58 -9.02
C GLY A 264 7.60 -9.51 -8.02
N VAL A 265 7.92 -9.61 -6.73
CA VAL A 265 6.92 -9.63 -5.65
C VAL A 265 7.26 -8.54 -4.65
N LEU A 266 6.34 -7.60 -4.44
CA LEU A 266 6.43 -6.63 -3.34
C LEU A 266 5.93 -7.29 -2.06
N VAL A 267 6.79 -7.38 -1.06
CA VAL A 267 6.44 -7.92 0.26
C VAL A 267 6.49 -6.85 1.33
N GLY A 268 5.52 -6.88 2.25
CA GLY A 268 5.45 -5.98 3.40
C GLY A 268 4.57 -4.75 3.23
N GLY A 269 3.87 -4.64 2.10
CA GLY A 269 3.08 -3.47 1.71
C GLY A 269 3.86 -2.47 0.87
N TYR A 270 3.29 -1.29 0.64
CA TYR A 270 3.89 -0.23 -0.17
C TYR A 270 5.13 0.37 0.46
N HIS A 271 5.31 0.27 1.77
CA HIS A 271 6.57 0.57 2.45
C HIS A 271 7.49 -0.64 2.61
N GLY A 272 7.18 -1.72 1.90
CA GLY A 272 7.91 -2.97 1.88
C GLY A 272 9.12 -2.96 0.94
N LYS A 273 9.40 -4.13 0.35
CA LYS A 273 10.54 -4.32 -0.56
C LYS A 273 10.14 -5.20 -1.74
N TRP A 274 10.56 -4.80 -2.94
CA TRP A 274 10.54 -5.66 -4.12
C TRP A 274 11.58 -6.78 -3.98
N LEU A 275 11.12 -8.01 -4.16
CA LEU A 275 11.98 -9.18 -4.27
C LEU A 275 12.20 -9.52 -5.75
N ASP A 276 13.47 -9.73 -6.10
CA ASP A 276 13.86 -10.27 -7.40
C ASP A 276 13.52 -11.78 -7.51
N PRO A 277 13.48 -12.34 -8.72
CA PRO A 277 13.14 -13.75 -8.94
C PRO A 277 13.93 -14.74 -8.07
N ASN A 278 15.23 -14.54 -7.89
CA ASN A 278 16.05 -15.47 -7.09
C ASN A 278 15.67 -15.39 -5.61
N SER A 279 15.48 -14.17 -5.09
CA SER A 279 15.05 -13.96 -3.71
C SER A 279 13.66 -14.56 -3.45
N ILE A 280 12.74 -14.51 -4.42
CA ILE A 280 11.38 -15.04 -4.26
C ILE A 280 11.39 -16.55 -3.98
N HIS A 281 12.13 -17.33 -4.79
CA HIS A 281 12.18 -18.79 -4.65
C HIS A 281 12.83 -19.27 -3.34
N ALA A 282 13.73 -18.46 -2.77
CA ALA A 282 14.43 -18.81 -1.53
C ALA A 282 13.76 -18.25 -0.26
N THR A 283 12.75 -17.40 -0.40
CA THR A 283 12.09 -16.72 0.72
C THR A 283 10.95 -17.55 1.31
N THR A 284 10.92 -17.63 2.64
CA THR A 284 9.78 -18.13 3.42
C THR A 284 9.10 -17.02 4.20
N ILE A 285 7.84 -17.23 4.59
CA ILE A 285 7.05 -16.33 5.43
C ILE A 285 7.59 -16.37 6.87
N SER A 286 8.64 -15.61 7.15
CA SER A 286 9.19 -15.41 8.48
C SER A 286 10.00 -14.13 8.55
N ARG A 287 10.12 -13.54 9.74
CA ARG A 287 10.95 -12.34 9.98
C ARG A 287 12.39 -12.59 9.60
N ASP A 288 12.95 -13.72 10.02
CA ASP A 288 14.35 -14.05 9.78
C ASP A 288 14.64 -14.29 8.30
N SER A 289 13.78 -15.01 7.58
CA SER A 289 13.94 -15.21 6.14
C SER A 289 13.83 -13.88 5.39
N MET A 290 12.78 -13.08 5.65
CA MET A 290 12.58 -11.80 4.96
C MET A 290 13.75 -10.85 5.20
N LYS A 291 14.27 -10.81 6.44
CA LYS A 291 15.42 -9.96 6.80
C LYS A 291 16.69 -10.31 6.01
N LYS A 292 16.94 -11.58 5.69
CA LYS A 292 18.11 -12.00 4.88
C LYS A 292 18.13 -11.35 3.50
N TYR A 293 16.96 -11.11 2.93
CA TYR A 293 16.79 -10.44 1.63
C TYR A 293 16.56 -8.93 1.79
N GLY A 294 16.78 -8.36 2.97
CA GLY A 294 16.54 -6.95 3.27
C GLY A 294 15.06 -6.54 3.24
N ALA A 295 14.15 -7.51 3.21
CA ALA A 295 12.71 -7.33 3.25
C ALA A 295 12.17 -7.47 4.67
N ARG A 296 10.87 -7.19 4.86
CA ARG A 296 10.15 -7.36 6.12
C ARG A 296 8.73 -7.81 5.81
N LEU A 297 8.12 -8.57 6.71
CA LEU A 297 6.70 -8.93 6.60
C LEU A 297 5.78 -7.72 6.67
N GLY A 298 6.22 -6.61 7.29
CA GLY A 298 5.53 -5.33 7.21
C GLY A 298 4.04 -5.41 7.60
N ALA A 299 3.17 -4.86 6.76
CA ALA A 299 1.72 -4.91 6.91
C ALA A 299 1.10 -6.26 6.49
N GLY A 300 1.92 -7.25 6.11
CA GLY A 300 1.47 -8.57 5.65
C GLY A 300 1.06 -8.61 4.18
N ALA A 301 1.30 -7.56 3.39
CA ALA A 301 0.97 -7.57 1.97
C ALA A 301 1.99 -8.36 1.13
N VAL A 302 1.49 -9.16 0.19
CA VAL A 302 2.27 -9.91 -0.81
C VAL A 302 1.68 -9.60 -2.19
N LEU A 303 2.37 -8.80 -2.99
CA LEU A 303 1.85 -8.27 -4.25
C LEU A 303 2.77 -8.68 -5.42
N PRO A 304 2.45 -9.79 -6.13
CA PRO A 304 3.16 -10.14 -7.35
C PRO A 304 2.85 -9.17 -8.49
N ILE A 305 3.82 -8.91 -9.36
CA ILE A 305 3.64 -8.20 -10.64
C ILE A 305 3.60 -9.22 -11.79
N PRO A 306 2.47 -9.36 -12.50
CA PRO A 306 2.37 -10.21 -13.69
C PRO A 306 3.29 -9.79 -14.83
N GLU A 307 3.56 -10.70 -15.78
CA GLU A 307 4.45 -10.48 -16.92
C GLU A 307 3.91 -9.48 -17.97
N ASP A 308 2.60 -9.28 -18.01
CA ASP A 308 1.89 -8.50 -19.03
C ASP A 308 1.71 -7.01 -18.68
N THR A 309 2.26 -6.55 -17.54
CA THR A 309 2.22 -5.15 -17.12
C THR A 309 3.61 -4.53 -16.98
N CYS A 310 3.70 -3.21 -17.15
CA CYS A 310 4.93 -2.44 -16.95
C CYS A 310 5.22 -2.26 -15.44
N PRO A 311 6.30 -2.85 -14.89
CA PRO A 311 6.60 -2.73 -13.46
C PRO A 311 6.97 -1.29 -13.06
N LEU A 312 7.63 -0.54 -13.94
CA LEU A 312 7.94 0.87 -13.71
C LEU A 312 6.67 1.73 -13.67
N GLY A 313 5.72 1.46 -14.58
CA GLY A 313 4.43 2.16 -14.63
C GLY A 313 3.59 1.90 -13.38
N GLU A 314 3.54 0.66 -12.88
CA GLU A 314 2.90 0.32 -11.62
C GLU A 314 3.58 1.01 -10.42
N THR A 315 4.91 0.99 -10.39
CA THR A 315 5.71 1.68 -9.36
C THR A 315 5.43 3.19 -9.38
N ALA A 316 5.39 3.81 -10.55
CA ALA A 316 5.13 5.23 -10.71
C ALA A 316 3.70 5.60 -10.26
N ARG A 317 2.70 4.75 -10.52
CA ARG A 317 1.33 4.94 -10.00
C ARG A 317 1.31 4.97 -8.47
N VAL A 318 1.92 3.96 -7.83
CA VAL A 318 1.94 3.85 -6.38
C VAL A 318 2.77 4.99 -5.75
N ALA A 319 3.92 5.34 -6.32
CA ALA A 319 4.74 6.45 -5.83
C ALA A 319 4.00 7.79 -5.87
N ARG A 320 3.23 8.06 -6.94
CA ARG A 320 2.37 9.25 -7.03
C ARG A 320 1.27 9.24 -5.96
N TRP A 321 0.65 8.10 -5.72
CA TRP A 321 -0.35 7.97 -4.66
C TRP A 321 0.26 8.20 -3.26
N LEU A 322 1.40 7.58 -2.95
CA LEU A 322 2.13 7.80 -1.69
C LEU A 322 2.53 9.28 -1.49
N ALA A 323 2.89 9.97 -2.57
CA ALA A 323 3.18 11.41 -2.55
C ALA A 323 1.93 12.29 -2.34
N ALA A 324 0.73 11.80 -2.66
CA ALA A 324 -0.53 12.47 -2.34
C ALA A 324 -1.00 12.20 -0.89
N GLU A 325 -0.60 11.06 -0.33
CA GLU A 325 -1.01 10.60 1.00
C GLU A 325 -0.18 11.19 2.17
N THR A 326 0.55 12.28 1.94
CA THR A 326 1.40 12.85 2.98
C THR A 326 0.60 13.61 4.04
N ALA A 327 1.14 13.67 5.26
CA ALA A 327 0.63 14.57 6.29
C ALA A 327 0.96 16.06 6.03
N GLY A 328 1.80 16.38 5.04
CA GLY A 328 2.19 17.75 4.70
C GLY A 328 3.01 18.52 5.75
N GLN A 329 3.47 17.86 6.83
CA GLN A 329 4.08 18.55 7.98
C GLN A 329 5.59 18.86 7.85
N CYS A 330 6.31 18.17 6.97
CA CYS A 330 7.77 18.27 6.86
C CYS A 330 8.22 18.47 5.41
N GLY A 331 9.34 19.16 5.21
CA GLY A 331 9.90 19.42 3.88
C GLY A 331 10.05 18.17 3.00
N PRO A 332 10.55 17.03 3.53
CA PRO A 332 10.59 15.78 2.77
C PRO A 332 9.23 15.29 2.28
N CYS A 333 8.16 15.44 3.07
CA CYS A 333 6.81 15.10 2.62
C CYS A 333 6.27 16.12 1.60
N PHE A 334 6.37 17.41 1.93
CA PHE A 334 5.69 18.46 1.18
C PHE A 334 6.33 18.75 -0.19
N ILE A 335 7.66 18.65 -0.27
CA ILE A 335 8.45 18.95 -1.49
C ILE A 335 9.10 17.68 -2.03
N GLY A 336 9.70 16.87 -1.14
CA GLY A 336 10.56 15.76 -1.54
C GLY A 336 9.82 14.60 -2.21
N LEU A 337 8.71 14.13 -1.64
CA LEU A 337 7.95 13.00 -2.20
C LEU A 337 7.27 13.33 -3.54
N PRO A 338 6.63 14.50 -3.72
CA PRO A 338 6.15 14.92 -5.04
C PRO A 338 7.30 14.97 -6.07
N ALA A 339 8.43 15.60 -5.73
CA ALA A 339 9.57 15.68 -6.65
C ALA A 339 10.16 14.30 -7.00
N LEU A 340 10.19 13.36 -6.05
CA LEU A 340 10.58 11.98 -6.29
C LEU A 340 9.62 11.27 -7.26
N ALA A 341 8.31 11.39 -7.06
CA ALA A 341 7.31 10.80 -7.92
C ALA A 341 7.35 11.41 -9.34
N ASP A 342 7.59 12.72 -9.44
CA ASP A 342 7.73 13.43 -10.71
C ASP A 342 8.98 12.98 -11.46
N ALA A 343 10.11 12.84 -10.77
CA ALA A 343 11.36 12.35 -11.35
C ALA A 343 11.20 10.91 -11.87
N LEU A 344 10.51 10.04 -11.13
CA LEU A 344 10.19 8.69 -11.58
C LEU A 344 9.29 8.71 -12.83
N GLY A 345 8.30 9.60 -12.87
CA GLY A 345 7.48 9.83 -14.06
C GLY A 345 8.24 10.45 -15.25
N GLN A 346 9.40 11.08 -15.04
CA GLN A 346 10.29 11.51 -16.12
C GLN A 346 11.08 10.33 -16.68
N VAL A 347 11.54 9.41 -15.83
CA VAL A 347 12.16 8.15 -16.27
C VAL A 347 11.18 7.37 -17.15
N GLU A 348 9.93 7.22 -16.71
CA GLU A 348 8.85 6.54 -17.46
C GLU A 348 8.67 7.10 -18.89
N ARG A 349 8.93 8.40 -19.10
CA ARG A 349 8.71 9.15 -20.35
C ARG A 349 9.98 9.38 -21.19
N GLY A 350 11.10 8.69 -20.92
CA GLY A 350 12.33 8.88 -21.71
C GLY A 350 13.22 10.04 -21.27
N GLY A 351 13.21 10.39 -19.98
CA GLY A 351 14.00 11.49 -19.43
C GLY A 351 15.52 11.29 -19.37
N GLY A 352 16.04 10.15 -19.86
CA GLY A 352 17.47 9.84 -19.88
C GLY A 352 18.10 9.66 -18.49
N GLN A 353 19.44 9.60 -18.47
CA GLN A 353 20.22 9.40 -17.25
C GLN A 353 19.97 10.49 -16.19
N THR A 354 19.75 11.73 -16.62
CA THR A 354 19.47 12.86 -15.72
C THR A 354 18.22 12.62 -14.86
N ALA A 355 17.19 11.95 -15.41
CA ALA A 355 15.99 11.62 -14.64
C ALA A 355 16.28 10.55 -13.58
N ILE A 356 17.08 9.53 -13.90
CA ILE A 356 17.53 8.50 -12.95
C ILE A 356 18.36 9.14 -11.82
N ASP A 357 19.29 10.02 -12.16
CA ASP A 357 20.13 10.71 -11.18
C ASP A 357 19.29 11.61 -10.27
N SER A 358 18.25 12.26 -10.83
CA SER A 358 17.29 13.05 -10.06
C SER A 358 16.51 12.18 -9.07
N VAL A 359 16.04 11.00 -9.49
CA VAL A 359 15.37 10.03 -8.59
C VAL A 359 16.30 9.68 -7.42
N ARG A 360 17.57 9.33 -7.69
CA ARG A 360 18.57 9.01 -6.66
C ARG A 360 18.83 10.20 -5.72
N ALA A 361 18.91 11.41 -6.26
CA ALA A 361 19.09 12.63 -5.48
C ALA A 361 17.91 12.88 -4.53
N PHE A 362 16.67 12.73 -5.00
CA PHE A 362 15.48 12.90 -4.17
C PHE A 362 15.32 11.79 -3.11
N ILE A 363 15.64 10.53 -3.42
CA ILE A 363 15.70 9.45 -2.43
C ILE A 363 16.63 9.84 -1.27
N ASN A 364 17.82 10.36 -1.58
CA ASN A 364 18.78 10.77 -0.56
C ASN A 364 18.36 12.04 0.20
N SER A 365 17.57 12.92 -0.43
CA SER A 365 17.14 14.17 0.20
C SER A 365 16.01 13.98 1.21
N VAL A 366 15.20 12.91 1.09
CA VAL A 366 14.06 12.63 1.99
C VAL A 366 14.39 11.68 3.15
N LYS A 367 15.36 10.79 2.96
CA LYS A 367 15.69 9.71 3.91
C LYS A 367 16.10 10.26 5.29
N LYS A 368 15.48 9.72 6.34
CA LYS A 368 15.66 10.02 7.77
C LYS A 368 15.43 11.48 8.16
N ARG A 369 14.68 12.23 7.35
CA ARG A 369 14.39 13.65 7.61
C ARG A 369 12.90 13.94 7.84
N GLY A 370 12.05 12.91 7.82
CA GLY A 370 10.61 13.02 8.07
C GLY A 370 10.24 13.02 9.56
N ALA A 371 9.09 13.63 9.87
CA ALA A 371 8.49 13.53 11.21
C ALA A 371 8.04 12.10 11.55
N CYS A 372 7.56 11.37 10.53
CA CYS A 372 7.23 9.95 10.58
C CYS A 372 8.07 9.16 9.56
N SER A 373 7.83 7.84 9.49
CA SER A 373 8.53 6.95 8.56
C SER A 373 7.97 6.95 7.13
N HIS A 374 6.96 7.78 6.83
CA HIS A 374 6.36 7.86 5.49
C HIS A 374 7.37 8.19 4.39
N PRO A 375 8.21 9.26 4.52
CA PRO A 375 9.21 9.55 3.50
C PRO A 375 10.24 8.44 3.32
N ASP A 376 10.65 7.79 4.42
CA ASP A 376 11.58 6.68 4.40
C ASP A 376 11.00 5.46 3.66
N GLY A 377 9.74 5.13 3.94
CA GLY A 377 9.04 4.02 3.32
C GLY A 377 8.83 4.25 1.83
N THR A 378 8.38 5.45 1.44
CA THR A 378 8.16 5.81 0.02
C THR A 378 9.48 5.84 -0.77
N ALA A 379 10.55 6.39 -0.18
CA ALA A 379 11.87 6.35 -0.82
C ALA A 379 12.41 4.92 -0.93
N GLY A 380 12.19 4.09 0.10
CA GLY A 380 12.54 2.66 0.08
C GLY A 380 11.80 1.89 -1.00
N PHE A 381 10.51 2.15 -1.17
CA PHE A 381 9.69 1.57 -2.25
C PHE A 381 10.31 1.83 -3.63
N VAL A 382 10.58 3.10 -3.94
CA VAL A 382 11.21 3.48 -5.22
C VAL A 382 12.61 2.89 -5.34
N THR A 383 13.43 2.97 -4.30
CA THR A 383 14.80 2.42 -4.30
C THR A 383 14.80 0.93 -4.64
N THR A 384 13.95 0.15 -3.98
CA THR A 384 13.90 -1.30 -4.20
C THR A 384 13.33 -1.67 -5.57
N ALA A 385 12.47 -0.84 -6.14
CA ALA A 385 12.03 -1.00 -7.54
C ALA A 385 13.20 -0.74 -8.51
N LEU A 386 14.08 0.23 -8.21
CA LEU A 386 15.28 0.47 -9.01
C LEU A 386 16.22 -0.73 -9.03
N ASP A 387 16.35 -1.40 -7.89
CA ASP A 387 17.20 -2.59 -7.76
C ASP A 387 16.57 -3.83 -8.41
N ALA A 388 15.25 -3.97 -8.34
CA ALA A 388 14.52 -5.14 -8.83
C ALA A 388 14.29 -5.13 -10.35
N PHE A 389 14.16 -3.96 -10.97
CA PHE A 389 13.81 -3.81 -12.40
C PHE A 389 14.80 -2.94 -13.19
N PRO A 390 16.12 -3.20 -13.12
CA PRO A 390 17.14 -2.32 -13.70
C PRO A 390 17.00 -2.15 -15.22
N GLU A 391 16.71 -3.24 -15.93
CA GLU A 391 16.55 -3.26 -17.40
C GLU A 391 15.36 -2.41 -17.86
N GLU A 392 14.26 -2.46 -17.11
CA GLU A 392 13.04 -1.69 -17.40
C GLU A 392 13.28 -0.20 -17.26
N ILE A 393 14.03 0.19 -16.24
CA ILE A 393 14.38 1.58 -15.97
C ILE A 393 15.29 2.11 -17.05
N GLU A 394 16.29 1.34 -17.47
CA GLU A 394 17.18 1.71 -18.55
C GLU A 394 16.42 1.87 -19.87
N SER A 395 15.57 0.90 -20.22
CA SER A 395 14.77 0.94 -21.45
C SER A 395 13.81 2.13 -21.49
N HIS A 396 13.14 2.41 -20.37
CA HIS A 396 12.27 3.59 -20.25
C HIS A 396 13.07 4.89 -20.28
N ALA A 397 14.21 4.98 -19.59
CA ALA A 397 15.03 6.19 -19.58
C ALA A 397 15.56 6.53 -20.99
N LEU A 398 15.88 5.52 -21.81
CA LEU A 398 16.30 5.70 -23.21
C LEU A 398 15.13 5.97 -24.17
N GLY A 399 13.89 5.96 -23.68
CA GLY A 399 12.68 6.25 -24.47
C GLY A 399 12.20 5.08 -25.33
N MET A 400 12.79 3.89 -25.19
CA MET A 400 12.33 2.68 -25.87
C MET A 400 11.06 2.12 -25.19
N GLY A 401 11.00 2.27 -23.86
CA GLY A 401 9.94 1.68 -23.04
C GLY A 401 10.04 0.15 -22.97
N CYS A 402 9.13 -0.47 -22.23
CA CYS A 402 9.14 -1.92 -22.02
C CYS A 402 8.15 -2.71 -22.90
N GLY A 403 7.46 -2.03 -23.82
CA GLY A 403 6.46 -2.65 -24.70
C GLY A 403 5.18 -3.16 -24.02
N ARG A 404 5.03 -2.97 -22.71
CA ARG A 404 3.88 -3.44 -21.92
C ARG A 404 3.01 -2.29 -21.41
N PRO A 405 1.68 -2.47 -21.35
CA PRO A 405 0.78 -1.50 -20.76
C PRO A 405 0.94 -1.47 -19.23
N THR A 406 0.44 -0.42 -18.58
CA THR A 406 0.27 -0.39 -17.12
C THR A 406 -1.17 -0.79 -16.80
N LEU A 407 -1.37 -1.99 -16.25
CA LEU A 407 -2.70 -2.59 -16.07
C LEU A 407 -3.40 -2.19 -14.77
N GLY A 408 -2.67 -1.60 -13.83
CA GLY A 408 -3.21 -1.19 -12.53
C GLY A 408 -3.26 -2.31 -11.49
N VAL A 409 -2.36 -3.29 -11.59
CA VAL A 409 -2.42 -4.51 -10.74
C VAL A 409 -2.13 -4.24 -9.27
N LEU A 410 -1.38 -3.18 -8.96
CA LEU A 410 -1.19 -2.71 -7.59
C LEU A 410 -2.41 -1.91 -7.14
N PRO A 411 -3.16 -2.36 -6.10
CA PRO A 411 -4.44 -1.78 -5.71
C PRO A 411 -4.32 -0.32 -5.27
N LEU A 412 -5.11 0.58 -5.86
CA LEU A 412 -5.24 1.96 -5.39
C LEU A 412 -6.74 2.29 -5.28
N PRO A 413 -7.14 3.28 -4.45
CA PRO A 413 -8.55 3.67 -4.36
C PRO A 413 -9.07 4.16 -5.72
N GLU A 414 -10.31 3.85 -6.09
CA GLU A 414 -10.89 4.24 -7.40
C GLU A 414 -10.83 5.75 -7.69
N ASP A 415 -10.87 6.58 -6.64
CA ASP A 415 -10.78 8.05 -6.73
C ASP A 415 -9.35 8.58 -6.86
N SER A 416 -8.34 7.71 -6.89
CA SER A 416 -6.94 8.08 -7.17
C SER A 416 -6.77 8.39 -8.66
N LYS A 417 -7.44 9.45 -9.11
CA LYS A 417 -7.08 10.11 -10.37
C LYS A 417 -5.59 10.45 -10.29
N PRO A 418 -4.81 10.23 -11.36
CA PRO A 418 -3.48 10.79 -11.42
C PRO A 418 -3.63 12.28 -11.11
N LEU A 419 -2.97 12.77 -10.07
CA LEU A 419 -2.72 14.21 -9.99
C LEU A 419 -2.05 14.54 -11.32
N ALA A 420 -2.73 15.33 -12.14
CA ALA A 420 -2.12 15.90 -13.33
C ALA A 420 -0.89 16.64 -12.81
N LEU A 421 0.30 16.19 -13.25
CA LEU A 421 1.53 16.88 -12.97
C LEU A 421 1.32 18.36 -13.32
N PRO A 422 1.68 19.32 -12.44
CA PRO A 422 1.83 20.68 -12.91
C PRO A 422 2.76 20.62 -14.13
N PRO A 423 2.42 21.26 -15.25
CA PRO A 423 3.36 21.35 -16.35
C PRO A 423 4.66 21.90 -15.77
N GLY A 424 5.77 21.15 -15.96
CA GLY A 424 7.10 21.58 -15.50
C GLY A 424 7.37 23.01 -15.98
N PRO A 425 8.26 23.76 -15.30
CA PRO A 425 8.40 25.20 -15.49
C PRO A 425 8.59 25.53 -16.98
N SER A 426 7.48 25.87 -17.62
CA SER A 426 7.46 26.55 -18.90
C SER A 426 8.07 27.91 -18.60
N ALA A 427 9.11 28.28 -19.35
CA ALA A 427 9.54 29.66 -19.42
C ALA A 427 8.30 30.50 -19.77
N ALA A 428 7.72 31.15 -18.76
CA ALA A 428 6.50 31.93 -18.91
C ALA A 428 6.90 33.29 -19.49
N ASP A 429 6.60 33.49 -20.77
CA ASP A 429 6.41 34.82 -21.34
C ASP A 429 5.02 35.32 -20.92
N PRO A 430 4.90 36.39 -20.11
CA PRO A 430 3.65 36.77 -19.44
C PRO A 430 2.74 37.62 -20.35
N ARG A 431 2.41 37.13 -21.54
CA ARG A 431 1.39 37.72 -22.41
C ARG A 431 0.60 36.66 -23.16
N ARG A 432 -0.38 36.03 -22.51
CA ARG A 432 -1.59 35.47 -23.19
C ARG A 432 -2.63 35.01 -22.17
N GLU A 433 -3.37 35.98 -21.64
CA GLU A 433 -4.79 35.77 -21.38
C GLU A 433 -5.54 35.81 -22.73
N ARG A 434 -6.61 35.01 -22.82
CA ARG A 434 -7.48 34.66 -23.98
C ARG A 434 -7.08 33.37 -24.70
N GLU A 435 -7.85 32.31 -24.43
CA GLU A 435 -7.94 31.12 -25.28
C GLU A 435 -8.18 31.52 -26.75
N PRO A 436 -7.34 31.08 -27.69
CA PRO A 436 -7.72 30.99 -29.08
C PRO A 436 -8.16 29.56 -29.40
N ARG A 437 -9.29 29.42 -30.09
CA ARG A 437 -9.61 28.21 -30.87
C ARG A 437 -8.34 27.78 -31.61
N GLY A 438 -7.82 26.59 -31.29
CA GLY A 438 -6.54 26.11 -31.82
C GLY A 438 -6.55 26.13 -33.35
N ARG A 439 -5.52 26.75 -33.95
CA ARG A 439 -5.29 26.69 -35.40
C ARG A 439 -5.16 25.23 -35.84
N MET A 440 -5.91 24.87 -36.87
CA MET A 440 -5.81 23.56 -37.53
C MET A 440 -4.64 23.61 -38.51
N GLU A 441 -3.70 22.68 -38.37
CA GLU A 441 -2.59 22.55 -39.31
C GLU A 441 -3.08 21.83 -40.57
N GLN A 442 -2.61 22.26 -41.74
CA GLN A 442 -2.97 21.65 -43.01
C GLN A 442 -1.79 20.90 -43.61
N LEU A 443 -2.04 19.66 -44.05
CA LEU A 443 -1.13 18.90 -44.89
C LEU A 443 -1.41 19.27 -46.35
N ILE A 444 -0.42 19.82 -47.02
CA ILE A 444 -0.50 20.29 -48.41
C ILE A 444 0.31 19.37 -49.31
N VAL A 445 -0.29 19.02 -50.45
CA VAL A 445 0.32 18.26 -51.53
C VAL A 445 0.60 19.19 -52.70
N ASP A 446 1.87 19.29 -53.10
CA ASP A 446 2.27 19.90 -54.35
C ASP A 446 2.18 18.87 -55.47
N TRP A 447 1.07 18.88 -56.22
CA TRP A 447 0.85 17.94 -57.32
C TRP A 447 1.82 18.13 -58.49
N SER A 448 2.50 19.28 -58.60
CA SER A 448 3.53 19.47 -59.62
C SER A 448 4.81 18.68 -59.31
N LEU A 449 5.05 18.39 -58.04
CA LEU A 449 6.17 17.59 -57.56
C LEU A 449 5.77 16.13 -57.29
N CYS A 450 4.49 15.87 -57.01
CA CYS A 450 4.01 14.52 -56.71
C CYS A 450 4.22 13.58 -57.92
N GLN A 451 4.77 12.41 -57.66
CA GLN A 451 5.01 11.36 -58.66
C GLN A 451 4.10 10.14 -58.49
N GLY A 452 3.04 10.24 -57.67
CA GLY A 452 2.04 9.16 -57.52
C GLY A 452 2.52 7.92 -56.76
N HIS A 453 3.52 8.05 -55.87
CA HIS A 453 4.09 6.91 -55.13
C HIS A 453 3.15 6.28 -54.06
N GLY A 454 2.07 6.97 -53.68
CA GLY A 454 1.06 6.45 -52.73
C GLY A 454 1.47 6.31 -51.25
N LEU A 455 2.77 6.31 -50.92
CA LEU A 455 3.31 6.07 -49.57
C LEU A 455 2.72 6.93 -48.45
N CYS A 456 2.24 8.13 -48.77
CA CYS A 456 1.63 9.01 -47.78
C CYS A 456 0.27 8.51 -47.29
N ALA A 457 -0.52 7.87 -48.17
CA ALA A 457 -1.80 7.26 -47.80
C ALA A 457 -1.59 6.06 -46.86
N ASP A 458 -0.50 5.31 -47.02
CA ASP A 458 -0.15 4.21 -46.10
C ASP A 458 0.27 4.70 -44.71
N ILE A 459 0.84 5.91 -44.63
CA ILE A 459 1.37 6.47 -43.37
C ILE A 459 0.27 7.20 -42.58
N ILE A 460 -0.71 7.80 -43.25
CA ILE A 460 -1.81 8.55 -42.62
C ILE A 460 -3.16 8.32 -43.35
N PRO A 461 -3.67 7.07 -43.38
CA PRO A 461 -4.88 6.73 -44.15
C PRO A 461 -6.13 7.47 -43.66
N ASP A 462 -6.17 7.87 -42.39
CA ASP A 462 -7.30 8.59 -41.79
C ASP A 462 -7.37 10.08 -42.20
N VAL A 463 -6.34 10.60 -42.88
CA VAL A 463 -6.30 12.00 -43.37
C VAL A 463 -6.12 12.07 -44.88
N LEU A 464 -5.47 11.08 -45.51
CA LEU A 464 -5.09 11.13 -46.91
C LEU A 464 -5.58 9.88 -47.66
N GLU A 465 -6.46 10.12 -48.63
CA GLU A 465 -6.99 9.10 -49.55
C GLU A 465 -6.40 9.31 -50.96
N LEU A 466 -6.16 8.22 -51.69
CA LEU A 466 -5.72 8.29 -53.09
C LEU A 466 -6.94 8.26 -54.03
N GLY A 467 -6.90 9.10 -55.05
CA GLY A 467 -7.82 9.03 -56.19
C GLY A 467 -7.56 7.82 -57.08
N MET A 468 -8.45 7.59 -58.04
CA MET A 468 -8.32 6.49 -59.01
C MET A 468 -7.08 6.59 -59.91
N ASP A 469 -6.47 7.78 -59.97
CA ASP A 469 -5.22 8.08 -60.68
C ASP A 469 -3.95 7.81 -59.85
N GLY A 470 -4.09 7.40 -58.58
CA GLY A 470 -2.97 7.10 -57.68
C GLY A 470 -2.37 8.34 -56.99
N TYR A 471 -2.98 9.52 -57.14
CA TYR A 471 -2.56 10.76 -56.49
C TYR A 471 -3.45 11.07 -55.27
N PRO A 472 -2.98 11.83 -54.27
CA PRO A 472 -3.82 12.27 -53.17
C PRO A 472 -5.06 13.01 -53.68
N ALA A 473 -6.24 12.59 -53.25
CA ALA A 473 -7.53 13.08 -53.75
C ALA A 473 -7.77 14.56 -53.48
N SER A 474 -7.05 15.14 -52.50
CA SER A 474 -7.10 16.56 -52.16
C SER A 474 -5.70 17.16 -52.03
N ALA A 475 -5.54 18.40 -52.52
CA ALA A 475 -4.27 19.13 -52.42
C ALA A 475 -4.03 19.72 -51.02
N LYS A 476 -5.07 19.83 -50.18
CA LYS A 476 -5.01 20.34 -48.81
C LYS A 476 -5.94 19.55 -47.92
N MET A 477 -5.46 19.12 -46.76
CA MET A 477 -6.23 18.34 -45.78
C MET A 477 -5.94 18.87 -44.38
N ASP A 478 -6.99 19.04 -43.56
CA ASP A 478 -6.81 19.41 -42.16
C ASP A 478 -6.22 18.23 -41.40
N VAL A 479 -5.22 18.49 -40.56
CA VAL A 479 -4.54 17.49 -39.73
C VAL A 479 -4.99 17.68 -38.28
N PRO A 480 -5.90 16.83 -37.77
CA PRO A 480 -6.21 16.80 -36.35
C PRO A 480 -4.95 16.59 -35.51
N ARG A 481 -4.89 17.21 -34.33
CA ARG A 481 -3.69 17.16 -33.46
C ARG A 481 -3.18 15.74 -33.18
N GLN A 482 -4.07 14.76 -33.07
CA GLN A 482 -3.73 13.35 -32.84
C GLN A 482 -2.96 12.70 -34.00
N PHE A 483 -3.10 13.22 -35.23
CA PHE A 483 -2.45 12.71 -36.42
C PHE A 483 -1.22 13.52 -36.87
N ARG A 484 -0.85 14.58 -36.13
CA ARG A 484 0.32 15.44 -36.45
C ARG A 484 1.61 14.64 -36.58
N ALA A 485 1.86 13.68 -35.69
CA ALA A 485 3.07 12.85 -35.75
C ALA A 485 3.14 11.98 -37.02
N GLN A 486 1.98 11.48 -37.49
CA GLN A 486 1.87 10.73 -38.73
C GLN A 486 2.01 11.65 -39.95
N ALA A 487 1.44 12.86 -39.91
CA ALA A 487 1.59 13.85 -40.99
C ALA A 487 3.06 14.27 -41.17
N VAL A 488 3.78 14.55 -40.07
CA VAL A 488 5.23 14.85 -40.11
C VAL A 488 6.02 13.68 -40.68
N ARG A 489 5.63 12.44 -40.35
CA ARG A 489 6.24 11.22 -40.88
C ARG A 489 5.98 11.07 -42.38
N ALA A 490 4.77 11.35 -42.85
CA ALA A 490 4.40 11.32 -44.27
C ALA A 490 5.19 12.37 -45.07
N VAL A 491 5.36 13.58 -44.54
CA VAL A 491 6.22 14.62 -45.14
C VAL A 491 7.66 14.14 -45.28
N ARG A 492 8.26 13.62 -44.20
CA ARG A 492 9.66 13.17 -44.20
C ARG A 492 9.92 11.97 -45.12
N ARG A 493 8.91 11.12 -45.35
CA ARG A 493 9.03 9.92 -46.18
C ARG A 493 8.54 10.10 -47.61
N CYS A 494 8.10 11.30 -48.00
CA CYS A 494 7.74 11.60 -49.37
C CYS A 494 9.02 11.65 -50.24
N PRO A 495 9.25 10.69 -51.15
CA PRO A 495 10.49 10.64 -51.94
C PRO A 495 10.62 11.84 -52.89
N ALA A 496 9.48 12.36 -53.35
CA ALA A 496 9.41 13.50 -54.26
C ALA A 496 9.33 14.85 -53.53
N LEU A 497 9.38 14.86 -52.19
CA LEU A 497 9.28 16.06 -51.35
C LEU A 497 8.02 16.91 -51.65
N ALA A 498 6.96 16.27 -52.12
CA ALA A 498 5.72 16.92 -52.55
C ALA A 498 4.76 17.23 -51.40
N LEU A 499 5.12 16.95 -50.14
CA LEU A 499 4.27 17.14 -48.96
C LEU A 499 4.87 18.16 -48.02
N ARG A 500 4.03 19.04 -47.47
CA ARG A 500 4.41 19.97 -46.40
C ARG A 500 3.25 20.23 -45.45
N ILE A 501 3.56 20.64 -44.22
CA ILE A 501 2.56 21.06 -43.24
C ILE A 501 2.63 22.58 -43.13
N GLU A 502 1.49 23.24 -43.27
CA GLU A 502 1.31 24.68 -43.04
C GLU A 502 0.39 24.88 -41.82
N GLU A 503 0.61 25.97 -41.08
CA GLU A 503 -0.19 26.36 -39.89
C GLU A 503 -1.35 27.29 -40.20
#